data_AF-A0A0B6YI71-F1
#
_entry.id   AF-A0A0B6YI71-F1
#
_cell.length_a   1.000
_cell.length_b   1.000
_cell.length_c   1.000
_cell.angle_alpha   90.00
_cell.angle_beta   90.00
_cell.angle_gamma   90.00
#
_symmetry.space_group_name_H-M   'P 1'
#
loop_
_entity.id
_entity.type
_entity.pdbx_description
1 polymer ?
#
loop_
_entity_poly.entity_id
_entity_poly.type
_entity_poly.pdbx_seq_one_letter_code
_entity_poly.pdbx_strand_id
1 'polypeptide(L)'
;VDYAKYFSHSGSFMSYVDSHEHRAALELSLGCCRYPQQQQLTEVWMEVVQPFRSLISESRKGVFGVVVNSDSKIVLDKVLVEVKPYGYTQYTDDKGRFAFYL
;
A
#
# COMPACT_ATOMS: atom_id res chain seq x y z
N VAL A 1 -7.78 3.64 -15.98
CA VAL A 1 -8.50 4.92 -15.74
C VAL A 1 -7.71 5.64 -14.68
N ASP A 2 -7.11 6.78 -15.01
CA ASP A 2 -6.32 7.57 -14.07
C ASP A 2 -7.28 8.33 -13.13
N TYR A 3 -7.55 7.73 -11.96
CA TYR A 3 -8.50 8.25 -10.98
C TYR A 3 -8.08 9.62 -10.43
N ALA A 4 -6.78 9.91 -10.40
CA ALA A 4 -6.23 11.18 -9.93
C ALA A 4 -6.65 12.38 -10.79
N LYS A 5 -7.06 12.14 -12.04
CA LYS A 5 -7.50 13.19 -12.97
C LYS A 5 -8.87 13.80 -12.59
N TYR A 6 -9.68 13.09 -11.82
CA TYR A 6 -11.07 13.49 -11.54
C TYR A 6 -11.30 13.96 -10.11
N PHE A 7 -10.44 13.58 -9.16
CA PHE A 7 -10.52 13.98 -7.77
C PHE A 7 -9.12 14.28 -7.22
N SER A 8 -8.87 15.53 -6.85
CA SER A 8 -7.66 15.88 -6.09
C SER A 8 -7.76 15.24 -4.71
N HIS A 9 -6.83 14.35 -4.39
CA HIS A 9 -6.76 13.68 -3.09
C HIS A 9 -5.92 14.48 -2.07
N SER A 10 -5.59 15.75 -2.34
CA SER A 10 -4.84 16.59 -1.41
C SER A 10 -5.57 16.73 -0.07
N GLY A 11 -4.90 16.37 1.02
CA GLY A 11 -5.46 16.38 2.37
C GLY A 11 -6.34 15.17 2.70
N SER A 12 -6.49 14.20 1.79
CA SER A 12 -7.16 12.93 2.10
C SER A 12 -6.31 12.06 3.03
N PHE A 13 -6.96 11.12 3.71
CA PHE A 13 -6.26 10.09 4.48
C PHE A 13 -5.24 9.32 3.63
N MET A 14 -5.60 9.00 2.38
CA MET A 14 -4.69 8.32 1.45
C MET A 14 -3.42 9.14 1.18
N SER A 15 -3.55 10.45 0.96
CA SER A 15 -2.39 11.34 0.76
C SER A 15 -1.54 11.49 2.02
N TYR A 16 -2.17 11.45 3.20
CA TYR A 16 -1.44 11.46 4.48
C TYR A 16 -0.62 10.19 4.67
N VAL A 17 -1.22 9.01 4.43
CA VAL A 17 -0.51 7.72 4.56
C VAL A 17 0.66 7.62 3.59
N ASP A 18 0.50 8.08 2.34
CA ASP A 18 1.59 8.10 1.36
C ASP A 18 2.74 9.04 1.79
N SER A 19 2.40 10.26 2.19
CA SER A 19 3.41 11.30 2.50
C SER A 19 4.06 11.19 3.87
N HIS A 20 3.34 10.73 4.90
CA HIS A 20 3.82 10.70 6.29
C HIS A 20 4.20 9.30 6.77
N GLU A 21 3.48 8.26 6.32
CA GLU A 21 3.73 6.88 6.74
C GLU A 21 4.56 6.10 5.71
N HIS A 22 4.78 6.67 4.52
CA HIS A 22 5.47 6.02 3.40
C HIS A 22 4.88 4.65 3.07
N ARG A 23 3.54 4.57 3.05
CA ARG A 23 2.79 3.35 2.74
C ARG A 23 1.75 3.62 1.66
N ALA A 24 1.47 2.59 0.86
CA ALA A 24 0.34 2.61 -0.05
C ALA A 24 -0.98 2.49 0.74
N ALA A 25 -1.94 3.34 0.40
CA ALA A 25 -3.31 3.25 0.87
C ALA A 25 -4.26 3.17 -0.33
N LEU A 26 -5.37 2.46 -0.15
CA LEU A 26 -6.41 2.27 -1.16
C LEU A 26 -7.76 2.64 -0.57
N GLU A 27 -8.54 3.41 -1.33
CA GLU A 27 -9.93 3.71 -1.02
C GLU A 27 -10.83 2.89 -1.95
N LEU A 28 -11.73 2.09 -1.37
CA LEU A 28 -12.61 1.19 -2.12
C LEU A 28 -14.06 1.69 -2.05
N SER A 29 -14.61 2.07 -3.20
CA SER A 29 -16.06 2.28 -3.34
C SER A 29 -16.71 0.96 -3.74
N LEU A 30 -17.38 0.31 -2.79
CA LEU A 30 -17.96 -1.02 -2.97
C LEU A 30 -19.31 -1.02 -3.71
N GLY A 31 -19.90 0.16 -3.97
CA GLY A 31 -21.16 0.28 -4.68
C GLY A 31 -21.71 1.72 -4.67
N CYS A 32 -22.79 1.94 -5.43
CA CYS A 32 -23.45 3.26 -5.52
C CYS A 32 -24.30 3.60 -4.29
N CYS A 33 -24.89 2.60 -3.65
CA CYS A 33 -25.78 2.79 -2.49
C CYS A 33 -24.96 2.85 -1.20
N ARG A 34 -24.94 4.03 -0.55
CA ARG A 34 -24.25 4.21 0.74
C ARG A 34 -24.87 3.42 1.89
N TYR A 35 -26.18 3.20 1.84
CA TYR A 35 -26.95 2.50 2.88
C TYR A 35 -27.91 1.50 2.22
N PRO A 36 -27.41 0.33 1.76
CA PRO A 36 -28.26 -0.71 1.19
C PRO A 36 -29.25 -1.25 2.23
N GLN A 37 -30.38 -1.79 1.77
CA GLN A 37 -31.33 -2.43 2.66
C GLN A 37 -30.74 -3.73 3.23
N GLN A 38 -31.19 -4.13 4.43
CA GLN A 38 -30.69 -5.31 5.13
C GLN A 38 -30.69 -6.58 4.25
N GLN A 39 -31.73 -6.72 3.41
CA GLN A 39 -31.90 -7.87 2.51
C GLN A 39 -30.81 -7.96 1.44
N GLN A 40 -30.19 -6.83 1.06
CA GLN A 40 -29.17 -6.74 0.01
C GLN A 40 -27.75 -7.00 0.55
N LEU A 41 -27.55 -7.01 1.87
CA LEU A 41 -26.20 -7.13 2.46
C LEU A 41 -25.50 -8.44 2.10
N THR A 42 -26.27 -9.54 2.00
CA THR A 42 -25.71 -10.84 1.63
C THR A 42 -25.20 -10.84 0.19
N GLU A 43 -25.95 -10.22 -0.72
CA GLU A 43 -25.56 -10.08 -2.12
C GLU A 43 -24.29 -9.22 -2.27
N VAL A 44 -24.27 -8.05 -1.63
CA VAL A 44 -23.08 -7.16 -1.61
C VAL A 44 -21.85 -7.90 -1.07
N TRP A 45 -22.01 -8.70 -0.01
CA TRP A 45 -20.90 -9.48 0.53
C TRP A 45 -20.38 -10.52 -0.47
N MET A 46 -21.28 -11.25 -1.14
CA MET A 46 -20.90 -12.27 -2.13
C MET A 46 -20.17 -11.67 -3.33
N GLU A 47 -20.56 -10.47 -3.76
CA GLU A 47 -19.88 -9.75 -4.84
C GLU A 47 -18.47 -9.27 -4.45
N VAL A 48 -18.30 -8.76 -3.23
CA VAL A 48 -17.05 -8.12 -2.80
C VAL A 48 -16.03 -9.12 -2.24
N VAL A 49 -16.46 -10.23 -1.65
CA VAL A 49 -15.55 -11.12 -0.88
C VAL A 49 -14.42 -11.71 -1.71
N GLN A 50 -14.68 -12.15 -2.94
CA GLN A 50 -13.66 -12.73 -3.80
C GLN A 50 -12.61 -11.70 -4.26
N PRO A 51 -12.98 -10.56 -4.87
CA PRO A 51 -12.00 -9.55 -5.24
C PRO A 51 -11.26 -8.98 -4.01
N PHE A 52 -11.93 -8.84 -2.87
CA PHE A 52 -11.27 -8.38 -1.64
C PHE A 52 -10.21 -9.37 -1.12
N ARG A 53 -10.48 -10.68 -1.20
CA ARG A 53 -9.47 -11.71 -0.87
C ARG A 53 -8.28 -11.66 -1.81
N SER A 54 -8.52 -11.50 -3.11
CA SER A 54 -7.45 -11.33 -4.09
C SER A 54 -6.61 -10.09 -3.77
N LEU A 55 -7.25 -8.97 -3.44
CA LEU A 55 -6.55 -7.73 -3.06
C LEU A 55 -5.62 -7.93 -1.85
N ILE A 56 -6.09 -8.62 -0.81
CA ILE A 56 -5.27 -8.94 0.38
C ILE A 56 -4.09 -9.86 0.01
N SER A 57 -4.29 -10.77 -0.95
CA SER A 57 -3.20 -11.63 -1.43
C SER A 57 -2.16 -10.83 -2.21
N GLU A 58 -2.59 -9.90 -3.06
CA GLU A 58 -1.71 -9.05 -3.86
C GLU A 58 -0.93 -8.06 -2.99
N SER A 59 -1.53 -7.49 -1.94
CA SER A 59 -0.86 -6.51 -1.05
C SER A 59 0.32 -7.09 -0.25
N ARG A 60 0.48 -8.42 -0.26
CA ARG A 60 1.61 -9.12 0.37
C ARG A 60 2.77 -9.34 -0.58
N LYS A 61 2.61 -8.97 -1.85
CA LYS A 61 3.69 -9.03 -2.84
C LYS A 61 4.49 -7.74 -2.81
N GLY A 62 5.75 -7.83 -3.22
CA GLY A 62 6.66 -6.70 -3.18
C GLY A 62 8.12 -7.12 -3.10
N VAL A 63 8.99 -6.15 -2.79
CA VAL A 63 10.41 -6.34 -2.56
C VAL A 63 10.73 -5.87 -1.15
N PHE A 64 11.21 -6.77 -0.31
CA PHE A 64 11.60 -6.49 1.06
C PHE A 64 12.90 -7.21 1.40
N GLY A 65 13.63 -6.70 2.37
CA GLY A 65 14.92 -7.28 2.72
C GLY A 65 15.60 -6.53 3.86
N VAL A 66 16.88 -6.86 4.04
CA VAL A 66 17.77 -6.25 5.03
C VAL A 66 19.01 -5.76 4.31
N VAL A 67 19.38 -4.50 4.57
CA VAL A 67 20.64 -3.92 4.09
C VAL A 67 21.72 -4.18 5.12
N VAL A 68 22.81 -4.80 4.67
CA VAL A 68 23.98 -5.12 5.50
C VAL A 68 25.25 -4.63 4.83
N ASN A 69 26.26 -4.33 5.63
CA ASN A 69 27.61 -4.08 5.15
C ASN A 69 28.18 -5.36 4.49
N SER A 70 28.85 -5.21 3.34
CA SER A 70 29.37 -6.35 2.57
C SER A 70 30.39 -7.18 3.34
N ASP A 71 31.21 -6.53 4.17
CA ASP A 71 32.38 -7.13 4.80
C ASP A 71 32.04 -7.61 6.21
N SER A 72 31.46 -6.72 7.03
CA SER A 72 31.16 -7.02 8.43
C SER A 72 29.85 -7.79 8.64
N LYS A 73 28.97 -7.81 7.63
CA LYS A 73 27.60 -8.36 7.71
C LYS A 73 26.70 -7.68 8.76
N ILE A 74 27.14 -6.54 9.30
CA ILE A 74 26.36 -5.73 10.24
C ILE A 74 25.26 -4.99 9.48
N VAL A 75 24.06 -4.91 10.07
CA VAL A 75 22.92 -4.17 9.53
C VAL A 75 23.21 -2.68 9.43
N LEU A 76 22.67 -2.03 8.39
CA LEU A 76 22.83 -0.60 8.17
C LEU A 76 21.49 0.11 8.34
N ASP A 77 21.41 1.00 9.33
CA ASP A 77 20.24 1.85 9.58
C ASP A 77 20.27 3.11 8.70
N LYS A 78 19.09 3.67 8.43
CA LYS A 78 18.93 4.95 7.71
C LYS A 78 19.58 5.00 6.32
N VAL A 79 19.69 3.85 5.66
CA VAL A 79 20.13 3.76 4.25
C VAL A 79 18.94 4.00 3.35
N LEU A 80 19.09 4.89 2.36
CA LEU A 80 18.07 5.13 1.35
C LEU A 80 18.08 4.01 0.30
N VAL A 81 16.97 3.30 0.16
CA VAL A 81 16.74 2.33 -0.91
C VAL A 81 15.82 2.98 -1.95
N GLU A 82 16.21 2.93 -3.23
CA GLU A 82 15.45 3.50 -4.35
C GLU A 82 15.09 2.42 -5.37
N VAL A 83 13.83 2.37 -5.78
CA VAL A 83 13.35 1.51 -6.87
C VAL A 83 13.30 2.33 -8.18
N LYS A 84 14.21 2.01 -9.11
CA LYS A 84 14.25 2.62 -10.44
C LYS A 84 13.37 1.85 -11.44
N PRO A 85 12.78 2.53 -12.45
CA PRO A 85 12.90 3.95 -12.79
C PRO A 85 11.91 4.89 -12.08
N TYR A 86 11.02 4.35 -11.24
CA TYR A 86 9.85 5.09 -10.73
C TYR A 86 10.15 6.03 -9.55
N GLY A 87 11.31 5.89 -8.88
CA GLY A 87 11.76 6.83 -7.84
C GLY A 87 11.10 6.62 -6.48
N TYR A 88 10.47 5.46 -6.23
CA TYR A 88 10.00 5.11 -4.89
C TYR A 88 11.20 4.93 -3.96
N THR A 89 11.17 5.59 -2.81
CA THR A 89 12.27 5.58 -1.85
C THR A 89 11.80 5.28 -0.44
N GLN A 90 12.63 4.56 0.31
CA GLN A 90 12.40 4.28 1.73
C GLN A 90 13.75 4.18 2.45
N TYR A 91 13.81 4.71 3.67
CA TYR A 91 14.95 4.51 4.56
C TYR A 91 14.83 3.20 5.33
N THR A 92 15.95 2.52 5.54
CA THR A 92 15.99 1.32 6.39
C THR A 92 15.75 1.67 7.87
N ASP A 93 15.08 0.76 8.59
CA ASP A 93 14.87 0.89 10.03
C ASP A 93 16.16 0.60 10.84
N ASP A 94 16.05 0.63 12.17
CA ASP A 94 17.13 0.32 13.13
C ASP A 94 17.69 -1.10 13.01
N LYS A 95 17.00 -1.99 12.28
CA LYS A 95 17.42 -3.36 11.96
C LYS A 95 17.84 -3.52 10.50
N GLY A 96 18.01 -2.42 9.78
CA GLY A 96 18.38 -2.40 8.37
C GLY A 96 17.29 -2.89 7.43
N ARG A 97 16.04 -3.03 7.88
CA ARG A 97 14.94 -3.60 7.08
C ARG A 97 14.32 -2.54 6.18
N PHE A 98 13.92 -2.97 4.98
CA PHE A 98 13.09 -2.20 4.06
C PHE A 98 12.00 -3.10 3.45
N ALA A 99 10.89 -2.51 3.03
CA ALA A 99 9.82 -3.20 2.32
C ALA A 99 9.04 -2.23 1.41
N PHE A 100 9.05 -2.55 0.11
CA PHE A 100 8.20 -1.95 -0.91
C PHE A 100 7.12 -2.96 -1.28
N TYR A 101 5.91 -2.75 -0.77
CA TYR A 101 4.75 -3.56 -1.15
C TYR A 101 4.12 -3.04 -2.45
N LEU A 102 3.52 -3.95 -3.21
CA LEU A 102 2.73 -3.66 -4.41
C LEU A 102 1.32 -3.18 -4.07
#